data_AF-A0A0F2Q7H6-F1
#
_entry.id   AF-A0A0F2Q7H6-F1
#
_cell.length_a   1.000
_cell.length_b   1.000
_cell.length_c   1.000
_cell.angle_alpha   90.00
_cell.angle_beta   90.00
_cell.angle_gamma   90.00
#
_symmetry.space_group_name_H-M   'P 1'
#
loop_
_entity.id
_entity.type
_entity.pdbx_description
1 polymer ?
#
loop_
_entity_poly.entity_id
_entity_poly.type
_entity_poly.pdbx_seq_one_letter_code
_entity_poly.pdbx_strand_id
1 'polypeptide(L)'
;MKLTTREIAFLAKDFPKKTDISLFANINEPLDGSEERNLTDKGIYKDGKLTGEAKKILEIVANAKRCTRLILRDGLIYVEKYTYKVDDKIVMAENDAGEMVFSIPDNFNKTIYEVSEFIGMSKIKTADIEILLSADEMLVILAMVDIYRKKVLLTYQGQGISGETITLADISKQLEKPAPNSLVQMLKKNYKYTEPEEGKVKEIMESLIAKECAISEDGYVLTSEYAIFAKNFLIPETIIMIENFNLNKNNEMVVAGGLGVCAGIKDNLTFIFGINEIELTSASGFQMLQMIENFLKCPEIIEEETDIVEETPALPANKFCAECGTKIVSGAAFCANCGKKVK
;
A
#
# COMPACT_ATOMS: atom_id res chain seq x y z
N MET A 1 0.18 21.59 -16.10
CA MET A 1 0.67 21.25 -17.46
C MET A 1 0.17 19.85 -17.80
N LYS A 2 -0.36 19.60 -19.01
CA LYS A 2 -0.98 18.30 -19.37
C LYS A 2 -0.32 17.68 -20.60
N LEU A 3 0.13 16.43 -20.49
CA LEU A 3 0.87 15.71 -21.52
C LEU A 3 0.28 14.32 -21.77
N THR A 4 0.20 13.91 -23.03
CA THR A 4 -0.05 12.52 -23.42
C THR A 4 1.18 11.64 -23.16
N THR A 5 1.01 10.32 -23.10
CA THR A 5 2.13 9.37 -23.01
C THR A 5 3.11 9.51 -24.19
N ARG A 6 2.58 9.79 -25.39
CA ARG A 6 3.40 10.02 -26.59
C ARG A 6 4.25 11.28 -26.51
N GLU A 7 3.68 12.38 -26.03
CA GLU A 7 4.43 13.62 -25.79
C GLU A 7 5.50 13.43 -24.71
N ILE A 8 5.21 12.65 -23.67
CA ILE A 8 6.22 12.30 -22.65
C ILE A 8 7.36 11.50 -23.27
N ALA A 9 7.06 10.48 -24.09
CA ALA A 9 8.07 9.70 -24.81
C ALA A 9 8.92 10.59 -25.73
N PHE A 10 8.30 11.53 -26.45
CA PHE A 10 9.01 12.50 -27.29
C PHE A 10 9.97 13.39 -26.49
N LEU A 11 9.51 13.91 -25.34
CA LEU A 11 10.30 14.79 -24.47
C LEU A 11 11.46 14.06 -23.76
N ALA A 12 11.47 12.73 -23.74
CA ALA A 12 12.57 11.96 -23.13
C ALA A 12 13.94 12.24 -23.75
N LYS A 13 13.99 12.74 -25.00
CA LYS A 13 15.21 13.17 -25.71
C LYS A 13 15.85 14.42 -25.09
N ASP A 14 15.04 15.28 -24.46
CA ASP A 14 15.50 16.52 -23.84
C ASP A 14 16.15 16.29 -22.47
N PHE A 15 16.05 15.05 -21.95
CA PHE A 15 16.58 14.62 -20.67
C PHE A 15 17.52 13.41 -20.81
N PRO A 16 18.74 13.60 -21.35
CA PRO A 16 19.69 12.50 -21.55
C PRO A 16 20.23 11.90 -20.24
N LYS A 17 20.11 12.61 -19.12
CA LYS A 17 20.59 12.19 -17.78
C LYS A 17 19.44 11.84 -16.81
N LYS A 18 18.27 11.48 -17.34
CA LYS A 18 17.12 11.09 -16.53
C LYS A 18 17.42 9.85 -15.67
N THR A 19 16.81 9.77 -14.50
CA THR A 19 16.93 8.64 -13.57
C THR A 19 16.02 7.49 -13.96
N ASP A 20 16.26 6.29 -13.44
CA ASP A 20 15.41 5.12 -13.70
C ASP A 20 14.01 5.24 -13.07
N ILE A 21 13.85 6.10 -12.06
CA ILE A 21 12.56 6.44 -11.45
C ILE A 21 11.75 7.41 -12.33
N SER A 22 12.42 8.15 -13.21
CA SER A 22 11.80 9.16 -14.05
C SER A 22 10.69 8.59 -14.92
N LEU A 23 9.59 9.34 -15.04
CA LEU A 23 8.53 9.02 -16.00
C LEU A 23 9.07 8.91 -17.44
N PHE A 24 10.07 9.73 -17.79
CA PHE A 24 10.69 9.75 -19.11
C PHE A 24 11.56 8.52 -19.41
N ALA A 25 11.93 7.73 -18.39
CA ALA A 25 12.67 6.47 -18.56
C ALA A 25 11.72 5.30 -18.78
N ASN A 26 10.49 5.40 -18.26
CA ASN A 26 9.57 4.28 -18.17
C ASN A 26 8.45 4.31 -19.23
N ILE A 27 8.17 5.47 -19.84
CA ILE A 27 7.17 5.59 -20.91
C ILE A 27 7.83 5.48 -22.28
N ASN A 28 7.47 4.42 -23.02
CA ASN A 28 7.99 4.10 -24.35
C ASN A 28 6.85 3.97 -25.38
N GLU A 29 6.15 5.09 -25.62
CA GLU A 29 5.06 5.15 -26.60
C GLU A 29 5.62 5.45 -28.02
N PRO A 30 5.14 4.78 -29.08
CA PRO A 30 5.56 5.08 -30.45
C PRO A 30 5.20 6.51 -30.87
N LEU A 31 6.17 7.18 -31.49
CA LEU A 31 6.02 8.54 -32.01
C LEU A 31 5.32 8.53 -33.38
N ASP A 32 4.47 9.53 -33.62
CA ASP A 32 3.75 9.75 -34.88
C ASP A 32 4.13 11.07 -35.59
N GLY A 33 5.00 11.87 -34.97
CA GLY A 33 5.51 13.12 -35.54
C GLY A 33 4.62 14.34 -35.25
N SER A 34 3.49 14.17 -34.58
CA SER A 34 2.62 15.29 -34.18
C SER A 34 3.07 15.99 -32.89
N GLU A 35 3.98 15.39 -32.13
CA GLU A 35 4.26 15.75 -30.74
C GLU A 35 4.83 17.15 -30.61
N GLU A 36 5.81 17.53 -31.43
CA GLU A 36 6.43 18.86 -31.35
C GLU A 36 5.41 19.97 -31.61
N ARG A 37 4.54 19.77 -32.60
CA ARG A 37 3.46 20.71 -32.91
C ARG A 37 2.49 20.80 -31.74
N ASN A 38 2.03 19.67 -31.22
CA ASN A 38 1.08 19.64 -30.10
C ASN A 38 1.68 20.31 -28.85
N LEU A 39 2.95 20.06 -28.55
CA LEU A 39 3.67 20.70 -27.44
C LEU A 39 3.86 22.20 -27.66
N THR A 40 4.07 22.64 -28.90
CA THR A 40 4.15 24.06 -29.27
C THR A 40 2.79 24.74 -29.10
N ASP A 41 1.71 24.09 -29.58
CA ASP A 41 0.33 24.57 -29.42
C ASP A 41 -0.07 24.69 -27.94
N LYS A 42 0.49 23.81 -27.08
CA LYS A 42 0.33 23.86 -25.61
C LYS A 42 1.24 24.90 -24.92
N GLY A 43 2.13 25.59 -25.64
CA GLY A 43 3.11 26.53 -25.06
C GLY A 43 4.21 25.86 -24.22
N ILE A 44 4.38 24.55 -24.34
CA ILE A 44 5.38 23.74 -23.62
C ILE A 44 6.70 23.73 -24.38
N TYR A 45 6.63 23.83 -25.71
CA TYR A 45 7.77 23.88 -26.61
C TYR A 45 7.80 25.19 -27.40
N LYS A 46 9.00 25.67 -27.68
CA LYS A 46 9.24 26.81 -28.57
C LYS A 46 10.65 26.71 -29.16
N ASP A 47 10.76 26.96 -30.46
CA ASP A 47 12.04 26.95 -31.19
C ASP A 47 12.84 25.66 -30.97
N GLY A 48 12.15 24.51 -30.98
CA GLY A 48 12.75 23.19 -30.81
C GLY A 48 13.19 22.86 -29.38
N LYS A 49 12.78 23.63 -28.37
CA LYS A 49 13.16 23.45 -26.96
C LYS A 49 11.99 23.65 -25.99
N LEU A 50 12.11 23.07 -24.80
CA LEU A 50 11.19 23.34 -23.69
C LEU A 50 11.18 24.82 -23.28
N THR A 51 10.00 25.35 -22.99
CA THR A 51 9.86 26.67 -22.37
C THR A 51 10.37 26.67 -20.93
N GLY A 52 10.71 27.84 -20.39
CA GLY A 52 11.35 27.96 -19.08
C GLY A 52 10.50 27.42 -17.92
N GLU A 53 9.17 27.56 -17.99
CA GLU A 53 8.26 27.01 -16.98
C GLU A 53 8.13 25.49 -17.08
N ALA A 54 7.90 24.96 -18.29
CA ALA A 54 7.83 23.52 -18.53
C ALA A 54 9.13 22.83 -18.12
N LYS A 55 10.27 23.40 -18.51
CA LYS A 55 11.59 22.89 -18.15
C LYS A 55 11.78 22.77 -16.64
N LYS A 56 11.40 23.78 -15.85
CA LYS A 56 11.50 23.75 -14.38
C LYS A 56 10.74 22.57 -13.76
N ILE A 57 9.53 22.29 -14.24
CA ILE A 57 8.69 21.20 -13.75
C ILE A 57 9.26 19.85 -14.19
N LEU A 58 9.55 19.71 -15.49
CA LEU A 58 9.96 18.43 -16.06
C LEU A 58 11.38 18.03 -15.67
N GLU A 59 12.27 18.98 -15.36
CA GLU A 59 13.59 18.66 -14.80
C GLU A 59 13.50 17.99 -13.43
N ILE A 60 12.50 18.33 -12.61
CA ILE A 60 12.28 17.66 -11.32
C ILE A 60 11.86 16.21 -11.55
N VAL A 61 10.92 15.98 -12.47
CA VAL A 61 10.45 14.63 -12.84
C VAL A 61 11.59 13.81 -13.45
N ALA A 62 12.38 14.44 -14.35
CA ALA A 62 13.48 13.79 -15.04
C ALA A 62 14.61 13.34 -14.10
N ASN A 63 14.94 14.16 -13.12
CA ASN A 63 16.06 13.93 -12.19
C ASN A 63 15.61 13.42 -10.82
N ALA A 64 14.35 12.98 -10.69
CA ALA A 64 13.78 12.54 -9.44
C ALA A 64 14.61 11.40 -8.83
N LYS A 65 15.00 11.55 -7.57
CA LYS A 65 15.67 10.50 -6.79
C LYS A 65 14.70 9.72 -5.93
N ARG A 66 13.51 10.27 -5.73
CA ARG A 66 12.42 9.65 -4.97
C ARG A 66 11.12 9.84 -5.72
N CYS A 67 10.29 8.82 -5.70
CA CYS A 67 8.96 8.85 -6.26
C CYS A 67 7.99 8.14 -5.33
N THR A 68 6.78 8.66 -5.22
CA THR A 68 5.66 7.95 -4.60
C THR A 68 4.63 7.66 -5.66
N ARG A 69 4.18 6.41 -5.79
CA ARG A 69 3.01 6.02 -6.56
C ARG A 69 1.85 5.79 -5.61
N LEU A 70 0.70 6.40 -5.91
CA LEU A 70 -0.58 6.13 -5.28
C LEU A 70 -1.53 5.62 -6.36
N ILE A 71 -2.05 4.41 -6.19
CA ILE A 71 -3.12 3.85 -7.00
C ILE A 71 -4.30 3.58 -6.07
N LEU A 72 -5.46 4.13 -6.38
CA LEU A 72 -6.72 3.81 -5.73
C LEU A 72 -7.67 3.25 -6.77
N ARG A 73 -8.29 2.12 -6.43
CA ARG A 73 -9.33 1.48 -7.23
C ARG A 73 -10.57 1.28 -6.38
N ASP A 74 -11.70 1.74 -6.92
CA ASP A 74 -13.02 1.51 -6.34
C ASP A 74 -14.01 1.20 -7.47
N GLY A 75 -14.36 -0.08 -7.62
CA GLY A 75 -15.16 -0.54 -8.76
C GLY A 75 -14.51 -0.21 -10.12
N LEU A 76 -15.13 0.74 -10.85
CA LEU A 76 -14.66 1.27 -12.14
C LEU A 76 -13.83 2.55 -12.01
N ILE A 77 -13.77 3.14 -10.82
CA ILE A 77 -12.99 4.33 -10.54
C ILE A 77 -11.54 3.91 -10.35
N TYR A 78 -10.65 4.59 -11.08
CA TYR A 78 -9.21 4.43 -11.02
C TYR A 78 -8.58 5.80 -10.83
N VAL A 79 -7.88 5.98 -9.71
CA VAL A 79 -7.10 7.17 -9.41
C VAL A 79 -5.65 6.74 -9.38
N GLU A 80 -4.82 7.41 -10.17
CA GLU A 80 -3.39 7.15 -10.23
C GLU A 80 -2.63 8.46 -10.16
N LYS A 81 -1.76 8.56 -9.15
CA LYS A 81 -0.96 9.75 -8.88
C LYS A 81 0.47 9.34 -8.59
N TYR A 82 1.37 10.20 -9.02
CA TYR A 82 2.79 10.12 -8.74
C TYR A 82 3.24 11.41 -8.08
N THR A 83 4.15 11.30 -7.12
CA THR A 83 4.87 12.45 -6.62
C THR A 83 6.35 12.23 -6.85
N TYR A 84 7.01 13.14 -7.55
CA TYR A 84 8.43 13.10 -7.86
C TYR A 84 9.17 14.13 -7.02
N LYS A 85 10.29 13.71 -6.42
CA LYS A 85 11.08 14.58 -5.56
C LYS A 85 12.56 14.58 -5.94
N VAL A 86 13.10 15.78 -5.99
CA VAL A 86 14.54 16.06 -6.05
C VAL A 86 14.86 17.14 -5.04
N ASP A 87 15.76 16.83 -4.11
CA ASP A 87 16.03 17.67 -2.94
C ASP A 87 14.71 18.02 -2.21
N ASP A 88 14.43 19.32 -2.00
CA ASP A 88 13.19 19.81 -1.38
C ASP A 88 12.07 20.11 -2.38
N LYS A 89 12.31 19.91 -3.68
CA LYS A 89 11.33 20.22 -4.74
C LYS A 89 10.48 19.02 -5.05
N ILE A 90 9.18 19.27 -5.19
CA ILE A 90 8.17 18.24 -5.48
C ILE A 90 7.38 18.63 -6.74
N VAL A 91 7.12 17.63 -7.58
CA VAL A 91 6.13 17.71 -8.67
C VAL A 91 5.18 16.53 -8.54
N MET A 92 3.88 16.80 -8.60
CA MET A 92 2.85 15.78 -8.66
C MET A 92 2.43 15.56 -10.12
N ALA A 93 2.28 14.31 -10.53
CA ALA A 93 1.74 13.91 -11.82
C ALA A 93 0.49 13.04 -11.61
N GLU A 94 -0.65 13.44 -12.15
CA GLU A 94 -1.93 12.75 -11.99
C GLU A 94 -2.38 12.18 -13.34
N ASN A 95 -2.86 10.95 -13.37
CA ASN A 95 -3.52 10.38 -14.54
C ASN A 95 -4.93 10.96 -14.67
N ASP A 96 -5.18 11.63 -15.78
CA ASP A 96 -6.47 12.22 -16.16
C ASP A 96 -6.87 11.66 -17.53
N ALA A 97 -7.65 10.57 -17.49
CA ALA A 97 -8.15 9.85 -18.66
C ALA A 97 -7.05 9.39 -19.65
N GLY A 98 -5.91 8.94 -19.13
CA GLY A 98 -4.76 8.45 -19.92
C GLY A 98 -3.73 9.52 -20.28
N GLU A 99 -4.00 10.78 -19.95
CA GLU A 99 -3.02 11.87 -20.02
C GLU A 99 -2.47 12.18 -18.62
N MET A 100 -1.25 12.70 -18.53
CA MET A 100 -0.62 13.06 -17.28
C MET A 100 -0.67 14.56 -17.04
N VAL A 101 -1.22 14.96 -15.89
CA VAL A 101 -1.30 16.35 -15.43
C VAL A 101 -0.22 16.60 -14.38
N PHE A 102 0.73 17.47 -14.71
CA PHE A 102 1.82 17.89 -13.84
C PHE A 102 1.50 19.20 -13.13
N SER A 103 1.81 19.24 -11.83
CA SER A 103 1.65 20.41 -10.96
C SER A 103 2.75 20.45 -9.89
N ILE A 104 3.05 21.65 -9.38
CA ILE A 104 3.85 21.84 -8.17
C ILE A 104 2.84 22.02 -7.03
N PRO A 105 2.71 21.06 -6.09
CA PRO A 105 1.75 21.17 -5.01
C PRO A 105 2.25 22.14 -3.92
N ASP A 106 1.38 23.03 -3.44
CA ASP A 106 1.64 23.80 -2.20
C ASP A 106 1.57 22.90 -0.97
N ASN A 107 0.62 21.96 -0.99
CA ASN A 107 0.39 20.89 -0.03
C ASN A 107 -0.44 19.78 -0.70
N PHE A 108 -0.75 18.72 0.03
CA PHE A 108 -1.50 17.58 -0.51
C PHE A 108 -3.00 17.59 -0.17
N ASN A 109 -3.54 18.69 0.39
CA ASN A 109 -4.93 18.71 0.90
C ASN A 109 -5.96 18.36 -0.17
N LYS A 110 -5.77 18.78 -1.43
CA LYS A 110 -6.66 18.43 -2.54
C LYS A 110 -6.70 16.91 -2.75
N THR A 111 -5.53 16.27 -2.83
CA THR A 111 -5.41 14.82 -3.01
C THR A 111 -5.95 14.08 -1.79
N ILE A 112 -5.68 14.56 -0.58
CA ILE A 112 -6.22 13.96 0.65
C ILE A 112 -7.74 14.06 0.69
N TYR A 113 -8.32 15.20 0.32
CA TYR A 113 -9.77 15.38 0.25
C TYR A 113 -10.39 14.43 -0.79
N GLU A 114 -9.80 14.32 -1.98
CA GLU A 114 -10.26 13.40 -3.03
C GLU A 114 -10.23 11.93 -2.57
N VAL A 115 -9.13 11.48 -1.94
CA VAL A 115 -9.03 10.12 -1.41
C VAL A 115 -10.03 9.89 -0.25
N SER A 116 -10.32 10.92 0.53
CA SER A 116 -11.24 10.82 1.67
C SER A 116 -12.69 10.52 1.29
N GLU A 117 -13.09 10.77 0.05
CA GLU A 117 -14.41 10.40 -0.46
C GLU A 117 -14.60 8.87 -0.52
N PHE A 118 -13.50 8.10 -0.58
CA PHE A 118 -13.53 6.63 -0.63
C PHE A 118 -13.38 5.99 0.76
N ILE A 119 -12.47 6.53 1.58
CA ILE A 119 -12.07 5.89 2.86
C ILE A 119 -12.61 6.60 4.10
N GLY A 120 -13.23 7.77 3.91
CA GLY A 120 -13.73 8.65 4.95
C GLY A 120 -12.63 9.34 5.78
N MET A 121 -13.06 10.30 6.61
CA MET A 121 -12.18 11.08 7.50
C MET A 121 -12.32 10.73 8.98
N SER A 122 -13.08 9.68 9.28
CA SER A 122 -13.37 9.26 10.67
C SER A 122 -12.08 8.89 11.41
N LYS A 123 -11.99 9.25 12.69
CA LYS A 123 -10.96 8.76 13.63
C LYS A 123 -11.36 7.45 14.32
N ILE A 124 -12.57 6.99 14.09
CA ILE A 124 -13.15 5.79 14.69
C ILE A 124 -12.94 4.63 13.71
N LYS A 125 -12.48 3.50 14.23
CA LYS A 125 -12.43 2.19 13.57
C LYS A 125 -13.28 1.18 14.33
N THR A 126 -13.77 0.15 13.63
CA THR A 126 -14.66 -0.87 14.21
C THR A 126 -13.90 -1.88 15.07
N ALA A 127 -12.68 -2.22 14.67
CA ALA A 127 -11.81 -3.17 15.36
C ALA A 127 -10.39 -2.59 15.47
N ASP A 128 -9.63 -3.06 16.46
CA ASP A 128 -8.26 -2.70 16.79
C ASP A 128 -7.33 -3.91 16.62
N ILE A 129 -7.06 -4.26 15.36
CA ILE A 129 -6.05 -5.23 14.95
C ILE A 129 -4.72 -4.50 14.70
N GLU A 130 -3.64 -5.04 15.26
CA GLU A 130 -2.25 -4.70 14.95
C GLU A 130 -1.40 -5.95 15.20
N ILE A 131 -0.81 -6.51 14.14
CA ILE A 131 -0.03 -7.75 14.24
C ILE A 131 1.03 -7.89 13.14
N LEU A 132 2.16 -8.51 13.49
CA LEU A 132 3.21 -8.92 12.55
C LEU A 132 3.14 -10.44 12.30
N LEU A 133 3.03 -10.80 11.03
CA LEU A 133 2.86 -12.19 10.58
C LEU A 133 3.81 -12.54 9.45
N SER A 134 4.23 -13.79 9.35
CA SER A 134 4.84 -14.31 8.12
C SER A 134 3.83 -14.32 6.98
N ALA A 135 4.29 -14.50 5.74
CA ALA A 135 3.40 -14.62 4.58
C ALA A 135 2.39 -15.78 4.73
N ASP A 136 2.84 -16.93 5.24
CA ASP A 136 2.00 -18.10 5.45
C ASP A 136 0.96 -17.88 6.56
N GLU A 137 1.38 -17.29 7.68
CA GLU A 137 0.48 -16.89 8.77
C GLU A 137 -0.57 -15.90 8.27
N MET A 138 -0.17 -14.92 7.46
CA MET A 138 -1.06 -13.93 6.86
C MET A 138 -2.14 -14.60 6.00
N LEU A 139 -1.75 -15.53 5.13
CA LEU A 139 -2.72 -16.25 4.30
C LEU A 139 -3.70 -17.07 5.13
N VAL A 140 -3.22 -17.76 6.17
CA VAL A 140 -4.08 -18.59 7.04
C VAL A 140 -5.06 -17.73 7.84
N ILE A 141 -4.63 -16.63 8.45
CA ILE A 141 -5.55 -15.75 9.20
C ILE A 141 -6.58 -15.11 8.26
N LEU A 142 -6.17 -14.67 7.06
CA LEU A 142 -7.09 -14.12 6.08
C LEU A 142 -8.08 -15.15 5.54
N ALA A 143 -7.68 -16.42 5.43
CA ALA A 143 -8.60 -17.50 5.09
C ALA A 143 -9.67 -17.67 6.17
N MET A 144 -9.31 -17.61 7.45
CA MET A 144 -10.28 -17.63 8.55
C MET A 144 -11.22 -16.42 8.49
N VAL A 145 -10.68 -15.21 8.29
CA VAL A 145 -11.47 -13.98 8.13
C VAL A 145 -12.45 -14.12 6.95
N ASP A 146 -12.00 -14.59 5.79
CA ASP A 146 -12.82 -14.80 4.61
C ASP A 146 -13.98 -15.80 4.87
N ILE A 147 -13.72 -16.84 5.66
CA ILE A 147 -14.75 -17.81 6.07
C ILE A 147 -15.79 -17.13 6.99
N TYR A 148 -15.37 -16.34 7.98
CA TYR A 148 -16.29 -15.56 8.83
C TYR A 148 -17.15 -14.62 8.00
N ARG A 149 -16.51 -13.82 7.13
CA ARG A 149 -17.20 -12.89 6.21
C ARG A 149 -18.26 -13.59 5.39
N LYS A 150 -17.91 -14.74 4.81
CA LYS A 150 -18.84 -15.57 4.04
C LYS A 150 -20.02 -16.06 4.89
N LYS A 151 -19.77 -16.56 6.10
CA LYS A 151 -20.83 -17.02 7.00
C LYS A 151 -21.81 -15.89 7.36
N VAL A 152 -21.30 -14.68 7.61
CA VAL A 152 -22.15 -13.51 7.90
C VAL A 152 -23.00 -13.12 6.69
N LEU A 153 -22.41 -13.05 5.50
CA LEU A 153 -23.15 -12.72 4.27
C LEU A 153 -24.28 -13.72 3.98
N LEU A 154 -24.02 -15.02 4.19
CA LEU A 154 -25.05 -16.05 4.03
C LEU A 154 -26.15 -15.95 5.11
N THR A 155 -25.79 -15.55 6.34
CA THR A 155 -26.76 -15.26 7.40
C THR A 155 -27.68 -14.10 7.02
N TYR A 156 -27.14 -13.03 6.40
CA TYR A 156 -27.95 -11.93 5.85
C TYR A 156 -28.88 -12.37 4.71
N GLN A 157 -28.54 -13.45 4.00
CA GLN A 157 -29.44 -14.08 3.03
C GLN A 157 -30.50 -15.01 3.66
N GLY A 158 -30.57 -15.08 5.00
CA GLY A 158 -31.49 -15.95 5.73
C GLY A 158 -31.05 -17.42 5.78
N GLN A 159 -29.83 -17.73 5.37
CA GLN A 159 -29.28 -19.08 5.54
C GLN A 159 -28.82 -19.22 6.99
N GLY A 160 -29.51 -20.04 7.78
CA GLY A 160 -29.14 -20.32 9.16
C GLY A 160 -27.85 -21.12 9.22
N ILE A 161 -26.71 -20.44 9.30
CA ILE A 161 -25.42 -21.10 9.45
C ILE A 161 -25.15 -21.33 10.94
N SER A 162 -24.88 -22.58 11.29
CA SER A 162 -24.52 -22.97 12.65
C SER A 162 -23.04 -22.71 12.92
N GLY A 163 -22.75 -21.95 13.97
CA GLY A 163 -21.45 -21.94 14.65
C GLY A 163 -20.33 -21.11 14.02
N GLU A 164 -19.48 -20.57 14.89
CA GLU A 164 -18.30 -19.77 14.52
C GLU A 164 -17.06 -20.63 14.27
N THR A 165 -17.13 -21.91 14.64
CA THR A 165 -16.05 -22.90 14.49
C THR A 165 -15.67 -23.14 13.03
N ILE A 166 -14.36 -23.20 12.78
CA ILE A 166 -13.73 -23.45 11.48
C ILE A 166 -12.85 -24.69 11.59
N THR A 167 -12.92 -25.60 10.62
CA THR A 167 -12.04 -26.77 10.57
C THR A 167 -10.78 -26.51 9.75
N LEU A 168 -9.71 -27.32 9.94
CA LEU A 168 -8.53 -27.25 9.06
C LEU A 168 -8.91 -27.42 7.58
N ALA A 169 -9.86 -28.32 7.29
CA ALA A 169 -10.32 -28.56 5.93
C ALA A 169 -10.97 -27.33 5.29
N ASP A 170 -11.71 -26.53 6.08
CA ASP A 170 -12.29 -25.27 5.60
C ASP A 170 -11.21 -24.25 5.24
N ILE A 171 -10.19 -24.11 6.09
CA ILE A 171 -9.04 -23.21 5.87
C ILE A 171 -8.29 -23.64 4.60
N SER A 172 -7.91 -24.91 4.50
CA SER A 172 -7.20 -25.44 3.32
C SER A 172 -7.99 -25.24 2.03
N LYS A 173 -9.31 -25.49 2.06
CA LYS A 173 -10.18 -25.26 0.90
C LYS A 173 -10.22 -23.79 0.47
N GLN A 174 -10.26 -22.87 1.44
CA GLN A 174 -10.25 -21.43 1.16
C GLN A 174 -8.89 -20.99 0.60
N LEU A 175 -7.77 -21.58 1.03
CA LEU A 175 -6.43 -21.28 0.51
C LEU A 175 -6.23 -21.79 -0.92
N GLU A 176 -6.69 -23.01 -1.22
CA GLU A 176 -6.59 -23.65 -2.54
C GLU A 176 -7.46 -22.93 -3.57
N LYS A 177 -8.72 -22.64 -3.20
CA LYS A 177 -9.75 -22.06 -4.09
C LYS A 177 -10.42 -20.87 -3.42
N PRO A 178 -9.70 -19.75 -3.24
CA PRO A 178 -10.27 -18.57 -2.60
C PRO A 178 -11.38 -17.95 -3.45
N ALA A 179 -12.36 -17.36 -2.80
CA ALA A 179 -13.43 -16.64 -3.48
C ALA A 179 -12.89 -15.40 -4.25
N PRO A 180 -13.51 -14.97 -5.35
CA PRO A 180 -13.01 -13.84 -6.14
C PRO A 180 -12.82 -12.52 -5.36
N ASN A 181 -13.65 -12.28 -4.33
CA ASN A 181 -13.63 -11.08 -3.48
C ASN A 181 -13.01 -11.33 -2.08
N SER A 182 -12.24 -12.41 -1.95
CA SER A 182 -11.60 -12.79 -0.69
C SER A 182 -10.27 -12.05 -0.51
N LEU A 183 -9.88 -11.82 0.74
CA LEU A 183 -8.61 -11.17 1.07
C LEU A 183 -7.42 -12.06 0.69
N VAL A 184 -7.57 -13.40 0.82
CA VAL A 184 -6.59 -14.37 0.31
C VAL A 184 -6.38 -14.21 -1.20
N GLN A 185 -7.46 -14.18 -1.99
CA GLN A 185 -7.35 -14.03 -3.46
C GLN A 185 -6.66 -12.72 -3.84
N MET A 186 -6.96 -11.64 -3.12
CA MET A 186 -6.35 -10.33 -3.33
C MET A 186 -4.84 -10.38 -3.12
N LEU A 187 -4.36 -10.96 -2.01
CA LEU A 187 -2.92 -11.08 -1.75
C LEU A 187 -2.22 -12.02 -2.75
N LYS A 188 -2.80 -13.20 -3.04
CA LYS A 188 -2.24 -14.14 -4.04
C LYS A 188 -2.08 -13.47 -5.41
N LYS A 189 -3.08 -12.70 -5.85
CA LYS A 189 -3.08 -12.05 -7.17
C LYS A 189 -2.09 -10.88 -7.27
N ASN A 190 -2.01 -10.04 -6.24
CA ASN A 190 -1.23 -8.80 -6.30
C ASN A 190 0.25 -9.01 -5.91
N TYR A 191 0.53 -9.94 -4.99
CA TYR A 191 1.86 -10.16 -4.41
C TYR A 191 2.45 -11.54 -4.71
N LYS A 192 1.76 -12.37 -5.51
CA LYS A 192 2.21 -13.69 -5.95
C LYS A 192 2.52 -14.67 -4.80
N TYR A 193 1.92 -14.46 -3.63
CA TYR A 193 2.04 -15.43 -2.54
C TYR A 193 1.43 -16.77 -2.94
N THR A 194 2.14 -17.84 -2.59
CA THR A 194 1.69 -19.22 -2.76
C THR A 194 1.06 -19.72 -1.48
N GLU A 195 0.25 -20.76 -1.59
CA GLU A 195 -0.28 -21.43 -0.41
C GLU A 195 0.85 -22.06 0.44
N PRO A 196 0.66 -22.13 1.78
CA PRO A 196 1.58 -22.86 2.64
C PRO A 196 1.71 -24.32 2.20
N GLU A 197 2.86 -24.94 2.49
CA GLU A 197 3.09 -26.35 2.15
C GLU A 197 2.04 -27.28 2.76
N GLU A 198 1.79 -28.41 2.10
CA GLU A 198 0.81 -29.40 2.57
C GLU A 198 1.15 -29.85 4.00
N GLY A 199 0.14 -29.84 4.88
CA GLY A 199 0.30 -30.19 6.30
C GLY A 199 0.78 -29.05 7.21
N LYS A 200 1.31 -27.94 6.67
CA LYS A 200 1.80 -26.80 7.48
C LYS A 200 0.71 -25.94 8.11
N VAL A 201 -0.52 -25.98 7.58
CA VAL A 201 -1.65 -25.19 8.10
C VAL A 201 -1.88 -25.43 9.59
N LYS A 202 -1.70 -26.66 10.09
CA LYS A 202 -1.85 -26.96 11.51
C LYS A 202 -0.78 -26.27 12.37
N GLU A 203 0.49 -26.36 11.96
CA GLU A 203 1.61 -25.69 12.66
C GLU A 203 1.42 -24.17 12.66
N ILE A 204 0.95 -23.61 11.55
CA ILE A 204 0.65 -22.18 11.44
C ILE A 204 -0.50 -21.78 12.37
N MET A 205 -1.54 -22.61 12.48
CA MET A 205 -2.63 -22.37 13.44
C MET A 205 -2.14 -22.37 14.89
N GLU A 206 -1.21 -23.24 15.25
CA GLU A 206 -0.59 -23.24 16.59
C GLU A 206 0.15 -21.91 16.85
N SER A 207 0.86 -21.38 15.84
CA SER A 207 1.48 -20.05 15.92
C SER A 207 0.46 -18.93 16.06
N LEU A 208 -0.62 -18.93 15.27
CA LEU A 208 -1.69 -17.93 15.33
C LEU A 208 -2.44 -17.96 16.67
N ILE A 209 -2.58 -19.13 17.30
CA ILE A 209 -3.12 -19.25 18.66
C ILE A 209 -2.14 -18.64 19.68
N ALA A 210 -0.84 -18.91 19.56
CA ALA A 210 0.17 -18.30 20.42
C ALA A 210 0.24 -16.76 20.27
N LYS A 211 -0.14 -16.24 19.10
CA LYS A 211 -0.30 -14.79 18.82
C LYS A 211 -1.69 -14.25 19.15
N GLU A 212 -2.53 -15.01 19.86
CA GLU A 212 -3.86 -14.61 20.31
C GLU A 212 -4.83 -14.19 19.19
N CYS A 213 -4.61 -14.66 17.95
CA CYS A 213 -5.50 -14.40 16.81
C CYS A 213 -6.69 -15.35 16.78
N ALA A 214 -6.49 -16.56 17.29
CA ALA A 214 -7.47 -17.63 17.30
C ALA A 214 -7.35 -18.46 18.58
N ILE A 215 -8.39 -19.25 18.85
CA ILE A 215 -8.42 -20.24 19.92
C ILE A 215 -8.78 -21.60 19.34
N SER A 216 -8.27 -22.66 19.97
CA SER A 216 -8.64 -24.05 19.67
C SER A 216 -9.75 -24.50 20.59
N GLU A 217 -10.87 -24.93 20.01
CA GLU A 217 -11.99 -25.61 20.66
C GLU A 217 -12.25 -26.93 19.91
N ASP A 218 -13.50 -27.27 19.59
CA ASP A 218 -13.88 -28.34 18.63
C ASP A 218 -13.58 -27.93 17.16
N GLY A 219 -12.42 -27.31 16.94
CA GLY A 219 -12.01 -26.60 15.73
C GLY A 219 -11.33 -25.28 16.09
N TYR A 220 -11.37 -24.29 15.21
CA TYR A 220 -10.76 -22.98 15.44
C TYR A 220 -11.79 -21.86 15.41
N VAL A 221 -11.61 -20.88 16.29
CA VAL A 221 -12.46 -19.69 16.40
C VAL A 221 -11.55 -18.46 16.43
N LEU A 222 -11.90 -17.38 15.75
CA LEU A 222 -11.17 -16.11 15.86
C LEU A 222 -11.39 -15.52 17.25
N THR A 223 -10.37 -14.91 17.85
CA THR A 223 -10.58 -14.15 19.09
C THR A 223 -11.48 -12.94 18.83
N SER A 224 -12.07 -12.38 19.89
CA SER A 224 -13.16 -11.39 19.81
C SER A 224 -12.87 -10.24 18.84
N GLU A 225 -11.65 -9.69 18.87
CA GLU A 225 -11.27 -8.55 18.03
C GLU A 225 -11.25 -8.91 16.54
N TYR A 226 -10.63 -10.04 16.19
CA TYR A 226 -10.56 -10.55 14.82
C TYR A 226 -11.92 -11.03 14.33
N ALA A 227 -12.76 -11.58 15.21
CA ALA A 227 -14.12 -11.96 14.89
C ALA A 227 -15.00 -10.74 14.61
N ILE A 228 -14.91 -9.68 15.42
CA ILE A 228 -15.60 -8.41 15.20
C ILE A 228 -15.16 -7.83 13.85
N PHE A 229 -13.86 -7.74 13.60
CA PHE A 229 -13.33 -7.30 12.32
C PHE A 229 -13.91 -8.10 11.15
N ALA A 230 -13.81 -9.44 11.18
CA ALA A 230 -14.27 -10.28 10.09
C ALA A 230 -15.78 -10.19 9.85
N LYS A 231 -16.58 -9.97 10.90
CA LYS A 231 -18.03 -9.82 10.79
C LYS A 231 -18.47 -8.46 10.23
N ASN A 232 -17.63 -7.43 10.34
CA ASN A 232 -17.93 -6.09 9.81
C ASN A 232 -17.27 -5.82 8.45
N PHE A 233 -16.08 -6.38 8.21
CA PHE A 233 -15.32 -6.23 6.96
C PHE A 233 -15.88 -7.12 5.83
N LEU A 234 -17.13 -6.89 5.41
CA LEU A 234 -17.85 -7.85 4.57
C LEU A 234 -17.50 -7.78 3.08
N ILE A 235 -17.53 -6.59 2.49
CA ILE A 235 -17.34 -6.37 1.05
C ILE A 235 -16.18 -5.40 0.84
N PRO A 236 -14.96 -5.88 0.55
CA PRO A 236 -13.84 -5.04 0.16
C PRO A 236 -14.15 -4.39 -1.19
N GLU A 237 -14.24 -3.06 -1.20
CA GLU A 237 -14.63 -2.28 -2.37
C GLU A 237 -13.46 -1.43 -2.85
N THR A 238 -12.86 -0.66 -1.94
CA THR A 238 -11.73 0.21 -2.23
C THR A 238 -10.42 -0.51 -1.95
N ILE A 239 -9.51 -0.47 -2.92
CA ILE A 239 -8.12 -0.94 -2.78
C ILE A 239 -7.20 0.24 -3.05
N ILE A 240 -6.27 0.48 -2.13
CA ILE A 240 -5.27 1.54 -2.22
C ILE A 240 -3.90 0.90 -2.21
N MET A 241 -3.10 1.10 -3.24
CA MET A 241 -1.70 0.73 -3.27
C MET A 241 -0.86 1.99 -3.19
N ILE A 242 0.10 2.01 -2.26
CA ILE A 242 1.01 3.12 -2.11
C ILE A 242 2.44 2.64 -2.00
N GLU A 243 3.32 3.16 -2.83
CA GLU A 243 4.72 2.72 -2.93
C GLU A 243 5.62 3.92 -3.04
N ASN A 244 6.74 3.89 -2.31
CA ASN A 244 7.86 4.77 -2.48
C ASN A 244 8.97 4.04 -3.22
N PHE A 245 9.57 4.73 -4.17
CA PHE A 245 10.75 4.32 -4.93
C PHE A 245 11.85 5.31 -4.61
N ASN A 246 12.99 4.85 -4.11
CA ASN A 246 14.16 5.68 -3.87
C ASN A 246 15.37 5.14 -4.62
N LEU A 247 16.22 6.02 -5.13
CA LEU A 247 17.58 5.65 -5.53
C LEU A 247 18.50 5.73 -4.32
N ASN A 248 19.18 4.62 -4.01
CA ASN A 248 20.23 4.60 -2.99
C ASN A 248 21.53 5.26 -3.51
N LYS A 249 22.60 5.24 -2.71
CA LYS A 249 23.90 5.85 -3.08
C LYS A 249 24.55 5.20 -4.30
N ASN A 250 24.19 3.96 -4.62
CA ASN A 250 24.68 3.20 -5.76
C ASN A 250 23.78 3.37 -7.01
N ASN A 251 22.75 4.23 -6.94
CA ASN A 251 21.68 4.36 -7.93
C ASN A 251 20.82 3.09 -8.12
N GLU A 252 20.78 2.21 -7.12
CA GLU A 252 19.87 1.07 -7.13
C GLU A 252 18.52 1.50 -6.57
N MET A 253 17.44 0.93 -7.14
CA MET A 253 16.08 1.24 -6.74
C MET A 253 15.67 0.44 -5.51
N VAL A 254 15.29 1.15 -4.46
CA VAL A 254 14.72 0.61 -3.22
C VAL A 254 13.23 0.90 -3.22
N VAL A 255 12.42 -0.09 -2.88
CA VAL A 255 10.96 0.03 -2.88
C VAL A 255 10.43 -0.30 -1.49
N ALA A 256 9.55 0.57 -0.98
CA ALA A 256 8.79 0.33 0.24
C ALA A 256 7.34 0.72 -0.02
N GLY A 257 6.38 -0.07 0.45
CA GLY A 257 4.99 0.21 0.16
C GLY A 257 4.02 -0.52 1.06
N GLY A 258 2.75 -0.20 0.86
CA GLY A 258 1.65 -0.82 1.57
C GLY A 258 0.40 -0.94 0.71
N LEU A 259 -0.50 -1.79 1.18
CA LEU A 259 -1.82 -2.01 0.61
C LEU A 259 -2.87 -1.60 1.63
N GLY A 260 -3.70 -0.60 1.31
CA GLY A 260 -4.94 -0.30 2.00
C GLY A 260 -6.12 -1.04 1.37
N VAL A 261 -7.04 -1.53 2.18
CA VAL A 261 -8.28 -2.15 1.74
C VAL A 261 -9.42 -1.66 2.62
N CYS A 262 -10.52 -1.25 2.01
CA CYS A 262 -11.68 -0.72 2.72
C CYS A 262 -12.92 -1.53 2.38
N ALA A 263 -13.67 -1.90 3.41
CA ALA A 263 -15.00 -2.50 3.28
C ALA A 263 -16.12 -1.59 3.83
N GLY A 264 -15.75 -0.37 4.23
CA GLY A 264 -16.62 0.65 4.79
C GLY A 264 -15.80 1.76 5.44
N ILE A 265 -16.45 2.88 5.78
CA ILE A 265 -15.79 4.11 6.30
C ILE A 265 -15.02 3.88 7.62
N LYS A 266 -15.35 2.83 8.39
CA LYS A 266 -14.72 2.48 9.67
C LYS A 266 -13.95 1.16 9.63
N ASP A 267 -13.96 0.51 8.48
CA ASP A 267 -13.48 -0.84 8.28
C ASP A 267 -12.39 -0.76 7.22
N ASN A 268 -11.25 -0.20 7.63
CA ASN A 268 -10.06 -0.09 6.79
C ASN A 268 -8.94 -0.97 7.36
N LEU A 269 -8.21 -1.59 6.45
CA LEU A 269 -7.12 -2.51 6.73
C LEU A 269 -5.89 -2.06 5.96
N THR A 270 -4.73 -2.09 6.57
CA THR A 270 -3.45 -1.82 5.94
C THR A 270 -2.53 -3.03 6.06
N PHE A 271 -1.85 -3.36 4.97
CA PHE A 271 -0.75 -4.30 4.91
C PHE A 271 0.53 -3.53 4.63
N ILE A 272 1.53 -3.62 5.49
CA ILE A 272 2.88 -3.09 5.23
C ILE A 272 3.82 -4.28 5.04
N PHE A 273 4.47 -4.32 3.89
CA PHE A 273 5.30 -5.47 3.50
C PHE A 273 6.76 -5.23 3.89
N GLY A 274 7.25 -6.00 4.86
CA GLY A 274 8.67 -6.10 5.21
C GLY A 274 9.37 -7.23 4.44
N ILE A 275 10.64 -7.47 4.77
CA ILE A 275 11.47 -8.49 4.10
C ILE A 275 10.93 -9.91 4.40
N ASN A 276 10.59 -10.19 5.66
CA ASN A 276 10.16 -11.52 6.12
C ASN A 276 8.76 -11.53 6.76
N GLU A 277 8.24 -10.35 7.10
CA GLU A 277 7.00 -10.18 7.85
C GLU A 277 6.11 -9.16 7.17
N ILE A 278 4.81 -9.31 7.40
CA ILE A 278 3.76 -8.42 6.92
C ILE A 278 3.05 -7.89 8.16
N GLU A 279 3.02 -6.57 8.29
CA GLU A 279 2.24 -5.90 9.31
C GLU A 279 0.79 -5.79 8.83
N LEU A 280 -0.14 -6.30 9.62
CA LEU A 280 -1.57 -6.17 9.42
C LEU A 280 -2.14 -5.24 10.49
N THR A 281 -2.67 -4.11 10.05
CA THR A 281 -3.20 -3.10 10.97
C THR A 281 -4.57 -2.63 10.51
N SER A 282 -5.49 -2.55 11.44
CA SER A 282 -6.77 -1.86 11.27
C SER A 282 -6.56 -0.36 11.39
N ALA A 283 -7.06 0.40 10.43
CA ALA A 283 -6.88 1.84 10.37
C ALA A 283 -8.23 2.56 10.37
N SER A 284 -8.30 3.68 11.09
CA SER A 284 -9.34 4.68 10.83
C SER A 284 -9.07 5.38 9.50
N GLY A 285 -10.11 5.94 8.87
CA GLY A 285 -9.94 6.72 7.63
C GLY A 285 -8.94 7.87 7.81
N PHE A 286 -8.97 8.54 8.97
CA PHE A 286 -7.99 9.57 9.32
C PHE A 286 -6.54 9.04 9.33
N GLN A 287 -6.27 7.90 9.96
CA GLN A 287 -4.92 7.31 10.00
C GLN A 287 -4.44 6.91 8.60
N MET A 288 -5.33 6.32 7.78
CA MET A 288 -4.99 5.95 6.41
C MET A 288 -4.71 7.19 5.53
N LEU A 289 -5.47 8.28 5.69
CA LEU A 289 -5.19 9.55 5.01
C LEU A 289 -3.84 10.16 5.46
N GLN A 290 -3.51 10.11 6.75
CA GLN A 290 -2.20 10.57 7.25
C GLN A 290 -1.06 9.74 6.67
N MET A 291 -1.23 8.41 6.60
CA MET A 291 -0.27 7.52 5.95
C MET A 291 -0.07 7.94 4.49
N ILE A 292 -1.15 8.10 3.73
CA ILE A 292 -1.08 8.51 2.32
C ILE A 292 -0.38 9.86 2.17
N GLU A 293 -0.71 10.85 3.00
CA GLU A 293 -0.05 12.16 2.98
C GLU A 293 1.45 12.08 3.24
N ASN A 294 1.86 11.23 4.20
CA ASN A 294 3.26 11.03 4.55
C ASN A 294 4.04 10.36 3.42
N PHE A 295 3.44 9.39 2.74
CA PHE A 295 4.03 8.79 1.55
C PHE A 295 4.15 9.83 0.42
N LEU A 296 3.10 10.60 0.12
CA LEU A 296 3.12 11.63 -0.93
C LEU A 296 4.24 12.67 -0.76
N LYS A 297 4.78 12.86 0.46
CA LYS A 297 5.95 13.73 0.72
C LYS A 297 7.28 13.13 0.24
N CYS A 298 7.26 11.93 -0.34
CA CYS A 298 8.41 11.13 -0.78
C CYS A 298 9.49 11.03 0.30
N PRO A 299 9.21 10.34 1.42
CA PRO A 299 10.16 10.19 2.50
C PRO A 299 11.38 9.39 2.04
N GLU A 300 12.46 9.52 2.79
CA GLU A 300 13.61 8.63 2.61
C GLU A 300 13.28 7.25 3.16
N ILE A 301 13.47 6.21 2.35
CA ILE A 301 13.54 4.83 2.80
C ILE A 301 14.91 4.67 3.44
N ILE A 302 14.92 4.37 4.73
CA ILE A 302 16.13 4.09 5.48
C ILE A 302 16.32 2.58 5.38
N GLU A 303 17.32 2.14 4.62
CA GLU A 303 17.78 0.74 4.67
C GLU A 303 18.43 0.53 6.04
N GLU A 304 17.91 -0.40 6.83
CA GLU A 304 18.66 -0.90 7.99
C GLU A 304 19.82 -1.72 7.42
N GLU A 305 21.06 -1.25 7.61
CA GLU A 305 22.25 -2.03 7.27
C GLU A 305 22.21 -3.33 8.09
N THR A 306 21.80 -4.43 7.46
CA THR A 306 21.96 -5.76 8.05
C THR A 306 23.43 -6.14 7.95
N ASP A 307 24.24 -5.67 8.89
CA ASP A 307 25.49 -6.34 9.20
C ASP A 307 25.13 -7.76 9.67
N ILE A 308 25.44 -8.74 8.84
CA ILE A 308 25.29 -10.16 9.17
C ILE A 308 26.34 -10.46 10.24
N VAL A 309 26.01 -10.22 11.50
CA VAL A 309 26.75 -10.74 12.65
C VAL A 309 25.93 -11.91 13.17
N GLU A 310 26.45 -13.13 13.00
CA GLU A 310 25.96 -14.30 13.75
C GLU A 310 26.13 -14.03 15.24
N GLU A 311 25.07 -13.60 15.92
CA GLU A 311 24.99 -13.69 17.37
C GLU A 311 23.67 -14.33 17.81
N THR A 312 23.83 -15.23 18.77
CA THR A 312 22.82 -16.06 19.42
C THR A 312 21.77 -15.20 20.15
N PRO A 313 20.52 -15.67 20.29
CA PRO A 313 19.40 -14.80 20.63
C PRO A 313 19.43 -14.37 22.10
N ALA A 314 19.55 -13.07 22.33
CA ALA A 314 19.15 -12.41 23.57
C ALA A 314 17.95 -11.48 23.27
N LEU A 315 16.85 -11.70 24.00
CA LEU A 315 15.59 -10.95 23.90
C LEU A 315 15.82 -9.41 24.02
N PRO A 316 15.33 -8.58 23.08
CA PRO A 316 15.46 -7.13 23.20
C PRO A 316 14.38 -6.54 24.13
N ALA A 317 14.81 -5.58 24.95
CA ALA A 317 13.98 -4.83 25.89
C ALA A 317 13.00 -3.89 25.16
N ASN A 318 11.75 -3.85 25.63
CA ASN A 318 10.67 -3.03 25.08
C ASN A 318 10.99 -1.52 25.20
N LYS A 319 11.03 -0.79 24.07
CA LYS A 319 11.03 0.69 24.03
C LYS A 319 9.58 1.21 23.99
N PHE A 320 9.34 2.43 24.47
CA PHE A 320 8.05 3.14 24.40
C PHE A 320 8.23 4.51 23.73
N CYS A 321 7.19 4.99 23.05
CA CYS A 321 7.17 6.29 22.39
C CYS A 321 7.22 7.41 23.43
N ALA A 322 8.23 8.27 23.31
CA ALA A 322 8.36 9.43 24.20
C ALA A 322 7.20 10.44 24.06
N GLU A 323 6.42 10.37 22.97
CA GLU A 323 5.36 11.34 22.69
C GLU A 323 3.97 10.86 23.07
N CYS A 324 3.60 9.65 22.67
CA CYS A 324 2.25 9.10 22.90
C CYS A 324 2.23 7.92 23.87
N GLY A 325 3.40 7.47 24.36
CA GLY A 325 3.52 6.36 25.31
C GLY A 325 3.28 4.97 24.71
N THR A 326 2.95 4.85 23.42
CA THR A 326 2.74 3.55 22.77
C THR A 326 4.03 2.74 22.73
N LYS A 327 3.94 1.43 22.95
CA LYS A 327 5.06 0.50 22.83
C LYS A 327 5.65 0.58 21.42
N ILE A 328 6.98 0.61 21.32
CA ILE A 328 7.69 0.71 20.05
C ILE A 328 8.36 -0.62 19.76
N VAL A 329 8.00 -1.17 18.60
CA VAL A 329 8.58 -2.37 18.05
C VAL A 329 10.06 -2.10 17.73
N SER A 330 10.92 -3.07 18.04
CA SER A 330 12.35 -2.97 17.72
C SER A 330 12.52 -2.80 16.19
N GLY A 331 13.32 -1.81 15.75
CA GLY A 331 13.50 -1.48 14.32
C GLY A 331 12.50 -0.45 13.75
N ALA A 332 11.51 0.01 14.52
CA ALA A 332 10.57 1.01 14.01
C ALA A 332 11.21 2.41 13.89
N ALA A 333 11.35 2.92 12.66
CA ALA A 333 11.84 4.29 12.39
C ALA A 333 10.85 5.38 12.84
N PHE A 334 9.56 5.07 12.89
CA PHE A 334 8.49 5.98 13.30
C PHE A 334 7.51 5.27 14.24
N CYS A 335 6.90 6.01 15.15
CA CYS A 335 5.87 5.47 16.02
C CYS A 335 4.60 5.23 15.19
N ALA A 336 4.16 3.98 15.14
CA ALA A 336 2.96 3.57 14.39
C ALA A 336 1.70 4.31 14.84
N ASN A 337 1.62 4.72 16.11
CA ASN A 337 0.45 5.42 16.64
C ASN A 337 0.41 6.93 16.32
N CYS A 338 1.55 7.63 16.39
CA CYS A 338 1.57 9.09 16.25
C CYS A 338 2.40 9.63 15.07
N GLY A 339 3.07 8.76 14.31
CA GLY A 339 3.90 9.11 13.16
C GLY A 339 5.21 9.84 13.50
N LYS A 340 5.51 10.04 14.79
CA LYS A 340 6.75 10.73 15.20
C LYS A 340 7.94 9.80 15.07
N LYS A 341 9.06 10.33 14.57
CA LYS A 341 10.31 9.58 14.41
C LYS A 341 10.78 9.06 15.76
N VAL A 342 11.12 7.77 15.81
CA VAL A 342 11.71 7.15 17.00
C VAL A 342 13.22 7.04 16.79
N LYS A 343 13.99 7.25 17.86
CA LYS A 343 15.45 7.08 17.87
C LYS A 343 15.88 5.72 18.39
#